data_AF-A0AAU1NHH8-F1
#
_entry.id   AF-A0AAU1NHH8-F1
#
_cell.length_a   1.000
_cell.length_b   1.000
_cell.length_c   1.000
_cell.angle_alpha   90.00
_cell.angle_beta   90.00
_cell.angle_gamma   90.00
#
_symmetry.space_group_name_H-M   'P 1'
#
loop_
_entity.id
_entity.type
_entity.pdbx_description
1 polymer ?
#
loop_
_entity_poly.entity_id
_entity_poly.type
_entity_poly.pdbx_seq_one_letter_code
_entity_poly.pdbx_strand_id
1 'polypeptide(L)'
;MYEYNWPMRHPDVPGQSPEEVWTATLAALPLGASVTGEVITRQPFGIFIRVDVVPNAMALAEILAIPEEMGLPVLGTRIRGEVIDHVERNHQVRVRLHRSGAALEWRSG
;
A
#
# COMPACT_ATOMS: atom_id res chain seq x y z
N MET A 1 18.51 9.20 8.76
CA MET A 1 17.38 8.93 7.85
C MET A 1 17.40 7.44 7.57
N TYR A 2 16.40 6.70 8.05
CA TYR A 2 16.26 5.29 7.67
C TYR A 2 15.67 5.26 6.27
N GLU A 3 16.51 5.01 5.28
CA GLU A 3 16.05 4.56 3.97
C GLU A 3 15.44 3.17 4.21
N TYR A 4 14.13 3.13 4.40
CA TYR A 4 13.42 1.88 4.68
C TYR A 4 13.42 1.04 3.40
N ASN A 5 14.43 0.19 3.29
CA ASN A 5 14.68 -0.73 2.19
C ASN A 5 13.72 -1.93 2.30
N TRP A 6 12.41 -1.64 2.30
CA TRP A 6 11.38 -2.68 2.21
C TRP A 6 11.66 -3.48 0.94
N PRO A 7 11.75 -4.81 1.02
CA PRO A 7 12.36 -5.54 -0.06
C PRO A 7 11.52 -5.45 -1.34
N MET A 8 12.18 -5.57 -2.49
CA MET A 8 11.55 -5.81 -3.80
C MET A 8 10.74 -7.14 -3.82
N ARG A 9 10.82 -7.92 -2.74
CA ARG A 9 10.08 -9.15 -2.43
C ARG A 9 9.34 -8.97 -1.10
N HIS A 10 8.27 -9.74 -0.89
CA HIS A 10 7.51 -9.73 0.37
C HIS A 10 8.46 -9.85 1.58
N PRO A 11 8.20 -9.17 2.72
CA PRO A 11 9.00 -9.39 3.93
C PRO A 11 8.96 -10.86 4.28
N ASP A 12 10.11 -11.45 4.62
CA ASP A 12 10.13 -12.79 5.20
C ASP A 12 9.45 -12.68 6.58
N VAL A 13 8.18 -13.07 6.66
CA VAL A 13 7.45 -13.12 7.93
C VAL A 13 7.87 -14.40 8.63
N PRO A 14 8.49 -14.33 9.83
CA PRO A 14 8.97 -15.52 10.51
C PRO A 14 7.83 -16.53 10.74
N GLY A 15 7.99 -17.74 10.21
CA GLY A 15 7.03 -18.83 10.39
C GLY A 15 5.83 -18.82 9.42
N GLN A 16 5.82 -17.93 8.41
CA GLN A 16 4.83 -17.98 7.33
C GLN A 16 5.53 -18.03 5.97
N SER A 17 5.09 -18.93 5.10
CA SER A 17 5.56 -18.96 3.72
C SER A 17 4.99 -17.77 2.93
N PRO A 18 5.69 -17.29 1.88
CA PRO A 18 5.19 -16.24 1.00
C PRO A 18 3.81 -16.55 0.39
N GLU A 19 3.51 -17.82 0.14
CA GLU A 19 2.21 -18.30 -0.39
C GLU A 19 1.08 -18.18 0.62
N GLU A 20 1.34 -18.49 1.89
CA GLU A 20 0.35 -18.32 2.96
C GLU A 20 0.00 -16.85 3.16
N VAL A 21 1.01 -15.97 3.14
CA VAL A 21 0.74 -14.53 3.27
C VAL A 21 0.03 -14.00 2.03
N TRP A 22 0.38 -14.49 0.84
CA TRP A 22 -0.32 -14.12 -0.39
C TRP A 22 -1.79 -14.56 -0.36
N THR A 23 -2.06 -15.81 0.04
CA THR A 23 -3.42 -16.34 0.19
C THR A 23 -4.23 -15.51 1.20
N ALA A 24 -3.64 -15.18 2.34
CA ALA A 24 -4.28 -14.31 3.34
C ALA A 24 -4.52 -12.89 2.80
N THR A 25 -3.59 -12.37 2.00
CA THR A 25 -3.71 -11.07 1.33
C THR A 25 -4.88 -11.06 0.36
N LEU A 26 -5.00 -12.07 -0.52
CA LEU A 26 -6.12 -12.18 -1.45
C LEU A 26 -7.47 -12.28 -0.74
N ALA A 27 -7.54 -13.01 0.37
CA ALA A 27 -8.76 -13.15 1.15
C ALA A 27 -9.19 -11.83 1.83
N ALA A 28 -8.23 -11.06 2.33
CA ALA A 28 -8.51 -9.81 3.04
C ALA A 28 -8.65 -8.58 2.11
N LEU A 29 -8.03 -8.63 0.93
CA LEU A 29 -7.98 -7.53 -0.04
C LEU A 29 -8.45 -8.01 -1.43
N PRO A 30 -9.71 -8.44 -1.59
CA PRO A 30 -10.25 -8.78 -2.90
C PRO A 30 -10.27 -7.55 -3.84
N LEU A 31 -10.42 -7.76 -5.15
CA LEU A 31 -10.60 -6.67 -6.11
C LEU A 31 -11.79 -5.79 -5.70
N GLY A 32 -11.62 -4.47 -5.77
CA GLY A 32 -12.60 -3.49 -5.32
C GLY A 32 -12.62 -3.23 -3.80
N ALA A 33 -11.82 -3.96 -3.01
CA ALA A 33 -11.74 -3.72 -1.57
C ALA A 33 -11.14 -2.34 -1.28
N SER A 34 -11.73 -1.64 -0.29
CA SER A 34 -11.15 -0.41 0.22
C SER A 34 -9.87 -0.68 0.98
N VAL A 35 -8.81 0.03 0.62
CA VAL A 35 -7.51 0.01 1.26
C VAL A 35 -7.36 1.27 2.10
N THR A 36 -6.94 1.10 3.34
CA THR A 36 -6.39 2.20 4.14
C THR A 36 -5.00 1.82 4.59
N GLY A 37 -4.07 2.76 4.53
CA GLY A 37 -2.68 2.45 4.78
C GLY A 37 -1.82 3.68 4.99
N GLU A 38 -0.56 3.43 5.33
CA GLU A 38 0.47 4.44 5.47
C GLU A 38 1.50 4.27 4.37
N VAL A 39 1.95 5.38 3.78
CA VAL A 39 3.02 5.36 2.78
C VAL A 39 4.35 5.08 3.46
N ILE A 40 4.95 3.93 3.17
CA ILE A 40 6.20 3.49 3.81
C ILE A 40 7.44 3.74 2.95
N THR A 41 7.28 3.74 1.61
CA THR A 41 8.38 3.97 0.66
C THR A 41 7.85 4.65 -0.60
N ARG A 42 8.68 5.48 -1.22
CA ARG A 42 8.45 6.08 -2.53
C ARG A 42 9.52 5.60 -3.49
N GLN A 43 9.11 5.24 -4.70
CA GLN A 43 10.01 4.90 -5.80
C GLN A 43 9.62 5.72 -7.04
N PRO A 44 10.51 5.83 -8.05
CA PRO A 44 10.20 6.58 -9.27
C PRO A 44 8.93 6.12 -10.00
N PHE A 45 8.52 4.86 -9.81
CA PHE A 45 7.35 4.26 -10.45
C PHE A 45 6.08 4.25 -9.57
N GLY A 46 6.16 4.62 -8.29
CA GLY A 46 4.99 4.58 -7.40
C GLY A 46 5.31 4.65 -5.91
N ILE A 47 4.29 4.47 -5.09
CA ILE A 47 4.40 4.47 -3.64
C ILE A 47 3.98 3.12 -3.07
N PHE A 48 4.72 2.67 -2.06
CA PHE A 48 4.41 1.46 -1.31
C PHE A 48 3.63 1.81 -0.05
N ILE A 49 2.62 1.01 0.22
CA ILE A 49 1.64 1.26 1.27
C ILE A 49 1.67 0.08 2.23
N ARG A 50 1.86 0.34 3.52
CA ARG A 50 1.55 -0.62 4.57
C ARG A 50 0.05 -0.60 4.81
N VAL A 51 -0.63 -1.69 4.48
CA VAL A 51 -2.08 -1.82 4.62
C VAL A 51 -2.42 -2.26 6.04
N ASP A 52 -3.39 -1.61 6.69
CA ASP A 52 -3.68 -1.87 8.10
C ASP A 52 -4.17 -3.30 8.38
N VAL A 53 -5.06 -3.80 7.52
CA VAL A 53 -5.69 -5.11 7.68
C VAL A 53 -4.74 -6.27 7.36
N VAL A 54 -3.71 -6.02 6.55
CA VAL A 54 -2.67 -7.00 6.21
C VAL A 54 -1.32 -6.27 6.11
N PRO A 55 -0.64 -6.01 7.24
CA PRO A 55 0.59 -5.23 7.26
C PRO A 55 1.74 -5.83 6.44
N ASN A 56 1.67 -7.14 6.19
CA ASN A 56 2.66 -7.88 5.44
C ASN A 56 2.42 -7.79 3.92
N ALA A 57 1.22 -7.44 3.47
CA ALA A 57 0.89 -7.35 2.06
C ALA A 57 1.74 -6.29 1.33
N MET A 58 2.16 -6.62 0.11
CA MET A 58 2.86 -5.66 -0.74
C MET A 58 1.86 -4.85 -1.57
N ALA A 59 1.41 -3.71 -1.05
CA ALA A 59 0.53 -2.80 -1.79
C ALA A 59 1.30 -1.69 -2.52
N LEU A 60 1.01 -1.49 -3.80
CA LEU A 60 1.62 -0.48 -4.68
C LEU A 60 0.56 0.39 -5.32
N ALA A 61 0.70 1.71 -5.18
CA ALA A 61 0.01 2.67 -6.03
C ALA A 61 1.00 3.24 -7.06
N GLU A 62 0.73 3.02 -8.35
CA GLU A 62 1.59 3.50 -9.41
C GLU A 62 1.45 4.99 -9.63
N ILE A 63 2.58 5.65 -9.88
CA ILE A 63 2.63 7.11 -10.05
C ILE A 63 1.71 7.59 -11.17
N LEU A 64 1.58 6.82 -12.25
CA LEU A 64 0.70 7.13 -13.38
C LEU A 64 -0.79 7.02 -13.04
N ALA A 65 -1.14 6.32 -11.97
CA ALA A 65 -2.50 6.20 -11.47
C ALA A 65 -2.81 7.18 -10.32
N ILE A 66 -1.81 7.96 -9.88
CA ILE A 66 -2.00 9.00 -8.87
C ILE A 66 -2.48 10.28 -9.59
N PRO A 67 -3.62 10.88 -9.17
CA PRO A 67 -4.07 12.14 -9.75
C PRO A 67 -3.00 13.23 -9.61
N GLU A 68 -2.69 13.97 -10.68
CA GLU A 68 -1.65 15.00 -10.69
C GLU A 68 -1.86 16.04 -9.58
N GLU A 69 -3.12 16.38 -9.30
CA GLU A 69 -3.49 17.40 -8.30
C GLU A 69 -3.25 16.94 -6.86
N MET A 70 -3.13 15.64 -6.62
CA MET A 70 -2.79 15.09 -5.31
C MET A 70 -1.30 15.26 -5.00
N GLY A 71 -0.46 15.35 -6.04
CA GLY A 71 0.97 15.15 -5.92
C GLY A 71 1.32 13.76 -5.39
N LEU A 72 2.62 13.45 -5.32
CA LEU A 72 3.06 12.20 -4.71
C LEU A 72 2.88 12.29 -3.18
N PRO A 73 2.10 11.40 -2.52
CA PRO A 73 1.91 11.45 -1.06
C PRO A 73 3.22 11.25 -0.28
N VAL A 74 3.47 12.00 0.80
CA VAL A 74 4.72 11.93 1.60
C VAL A 74 4.86 10.65 2.39
N LEU A 75 6.10 10.24 2.68
CA LEU A 75 6.34 9.12 3.61
C LEU A 75 5.62 9.41 4.93
N GLY A 76 4.97 8.40 5.49
CA GLY A 76 4.12 8.51 6.67
C GLY A 76 2.70 9.04 6.41
N THR A 77 2.36 9.42 5.18
CA THR A 77 1.00 9.91 4.88
C THR A 77 0.00 8.78 5.00
N ARG A 78 -1.13 9.07 5.66
CA ARG A 78 -2.29 8.20 5.67
C ARG A 78 -3.07 8.33 4.37
N ILE A 79 -3.27 7.21 3.68
CA ILE A 79 -4.00 7.18 2.41
C ILE A 79 -5.26 6.31 2.49
N ARG A 80 -6.14 6.52 1.52
CA ARG A 80 -7.24 5.61 1.20
C ARG A 80 -7.23 5.31 -0.30
N GLY A 81 -7.62 4.11 -0.65
CA GLY A 81 -7.64 3.64 -2.03
C GLY A 81 -8.51 2.42 -2.20
N GLU A 82 -8.41 1.82 -3.37
CA GLU A 82 -9.14 0.62 -3.77
C GLU A 82 -8.18 -0.35 -4.45
N VAL A 83 -8.34 -1.64 -4.17
CA VAL A 83 -7.62 -2.70 -4.89
C VAL A 83 -8.12 -2.78 -6.33
N ILE A 84 -7.21 -2.63 -7.29
CA ILE A 84 -7.54 -2.66 -8.73
C ILE A 84 -6.96 -3.87 -9.46
N ASP A 85 -5.97 -4.54 -8.88
CA ASP A 85 -5.29 -5.67 -9.50
C ASP A 85 -4.53 -6.51 -8.47
N HIS A 86 -4.32 -7.78 -8.81
CA HIS A 86 -3.47 -8.71 -8.08
C HIS A 86 -2.42 -9.29 -9.01
N VAL A 87 -1.15 -9.03 -8.70
CA VAL A 87 -0.03 -9.48 -9.51
C VAL A 87 0.57 -10.70 -8.85
N GLU A 88 0.16 -11.88 -9.30
CA GLU A 88 0.57 -13.16 -8.71
C GLU A 88 2.08 -13.36 -8.73
N ARG A 89 2.77 -13.02 -9.83
CA ARG A 89 4.22 -13.28 -9.99
C ARG A 89 5.11 -12.69 -8.88
N ASN A 90 4.67 -11.63 -8.22
CA ASN A 90 5.42 -10.94 -7.17
C ASN A 90 4.58 -10.69 -5.90
N HIS A 91 3.42 -11.35 -5.77
CA HIS A 91 2.49 -11.21 -4.65
C HIS A 91 2.17 -9.75 -4.30
N GLN A 92 1.92 -8.95 -5.34
CA GLN A 92 1.66 -7.51 -5.21
C GLN A 92 0.18 -7.19 -5.42
N VAL A 93 -0.33 -6.32 -4.57
CA VAL A 93 -1.68 -5.73 -4.70
C VAL A 93 -1.53 -4.34 -5.30
N ARG A 94 -2.15 -4.08 -6.47
CA ARG A 94 -2.15 -2.72 -7.03
C ARG A 94 -3.35 -1.96 -6.49
N VAL A 95 -3.09 -0.73 -6.09
CA VAL A 95 -4.05 0.13 -5.41
C VAL A 95 -4.20 1.42 -6.20
N ARG A 96 -5.44 1.80 -6.50
CA ARG A 96 -5.76 3.15 -6.96
C ARG A 96 -6.02 4.01 -5.73
N LEU A 97 -5.32 5.13 -5.60
CA LEU A 97 -5.59 6.07 -4.52
C LEU A 97 -6.90 6.80 -4.80
N HIS A 98 -7.76 6.88 -3.79
CA HIS A 98 -8.85 7.85 -3.82
C HIS A 98 -8.29 9.21 -3.44
N ARG A 99 -8.93 10.28 -3.92
CA ARG A 99 -8.65 11.63 -3.42
C ARG A 99 -8.66 11.60 -1.89
N SER A 100 -7.50 11.78 -1.29
CA SER A 100 -7.42 12.08 0.13
C SER A 100 -8.14 13.42 0.29
N GLY A 101 -9.33 13.40 0.88
CA GLY A 101 -9.78 14.59 1.61
C GLY A 101 -8.61 14.99 2.50
N ALA A 102 -8.16 16.23 2.36
CA ALA A 102 -7.05 16.80 3.11
C ALA A 102 -7.04 16.23 4.53
N ALA A 103 -5.85 15.86 5.01
CA ALA A 103 -5.60 15.48 6.38
C ALA A 103 -6.61 16.19 7.29
N LEU A 104 -7.62 15.45 7.75
CA LEU A 104 -8.53 15.95 8.75
C LEU A 104 -7.62 16.16 9.96
N GLU A 105 -7.25 17.42 10.12
CA GLU A 105 -6.76 18.07 11.31
C GLU A 105 -7.36 17.32 12.51
N TRP A 106 -6.58 16.42 13.10
CA TRP A 106 -6.87 15.92 14.43
C TRP A 106 -6.58 17.09 15.37
N ARG A 107 -7.56 17.99 15.50
CA ARG A 107 -7.60 18.99 16.56
C ARG A 107 -8.02 18.25 17.82
N SER A 108 -7.03 17.80 18.59
CA SER A 108 -7.24 17.43 19.98
C SER A 108 -7.57 18.71 20.75
N GLY A 109 -8.84 18.82 21.17
CA GLY A 109 -9.25 19.72 22.25
C GLY A 109 -8.98 19.10 23.62
#